data_AF-A0A257QMC0-F1
#
_entry.id   AF-A0A257QMC0-F1
#
_cell.length_a   1.000
_cell.length_b   1.000
_cell.length_c   1.000
_cell.angle_alpha   90.00
_cell.angle_beta   90.00
_cell.angle_gamma   90.00
#
_symmetry.space_group_name_H-M   'P 1'
#
loop_
_entity.id
_entity.type
_entity.pdbx_description
1 polymer ?
#
loop_
_entity_poly.entity_id
_entity_poly.type
_entity_poly.pdbx_seq_one_letter_code
_entity_poly.pdbx_strand_id
1 'polypeptide(L)'
;AEIPADGSVAPSTATPETTPPNTGTEATPESAEPPKEPREPWFQKRINELTAKYRDEERKRQALEAILQAPEGTKTETPPPDLDQLVNARAAQIAAQQALNEAAERTYQAGKGKHADFDAAVQGLSQVADLSQAPHFLEAITKLPNGADVYYHLGKHLDDAAHVLSLSPVNMALELARLSASVAKPASVSKAPPPITPVSGSAGGGSELSDDLPIGEWIKRREAQLKSR
;
A
#
# COMPACT_ATOMS: atom_id res chain seq x y z
N ALA A 1 -86.20 32.56 23.23
CA ALA A 1 -86.13 31.74 22.00
C ALA A 1 -84.64 31.46 21.78
N GLU A 2 -84.14 30.32 22.26
CA GLU A 2 -84.07 29.01 21.59
C GLU A 2 -82.74 28.84 20.83
N ILE A 3 -81.94 27.86 21.28
CA ILE A 3 -80.92 27.11 20.53
C ILE A 3 -81.59 25.71 20.35
N PRO A 4 -81.33 24.84 19.33
CA PRO A 4 -80.01 24.55 18.75
C PRO A 4 -79.94 23.90 17.33
N ALA A 5 -78.71 23.52 16.94
CA ALA A 5 -78.30 22.20 16.38
C ALA A 5 -78.64 21.74 14.92
N ASP A 6 -77.55 21.42 14.20
CA ASP A 6 -77.19 20.08 13.67
C ASP A 6 -77.71 19.57 12.30
N GLY A 7 -76.86 18.75 11.65
CA GLY A 7 -77.17 17.82 10.55
C GLY A 7 -76.65 18.25 9.17
N SER A 8 -75.54 17.70 8.66
CA SER A 8 -75.47 16.43 7.88
C SER A 8 -76.38 16.48 6.63
N VAL A 9 -75.94 16.24 5.38
CA VAL A 9 -75.33 15.01 4.85
C VAL A 9 -74.78 15.30 3.43
N ALA A 10 -73.67 14.68 3.04
CA ALA A 10 -73.33 14.41 1.63
C ALA A 10 -73.71 12.94 1.31
N PRO A 11 -74.15 12.62 0.08
CA PRO A 11 -73.42 11.62 -0.72
C PRO A 11 -73.43 11.96 -2.23
N SER A 12 -72.31 11.85 -2.96
CA SER A 12 -71.75 10.63 -3.60
C SER A 12 -72.39 10.28 -4.96
N THR A 13 -71.55 9.67 -5.82
CA THR A 13 -71.81 9.08 -7.16
C THR A 13 -71.86 10.07 -8.34
N ALA A 14 -71.35 9.81 -9.53
CA ALA A 14 -70.54 8.74 -10.12
C ALA A 14 -70.04 9.24 -11.50
N THR A 15 -68.87 8.73 -11.92
CA THR A 15 -68.34 8.77 -13.30
C THR A 15 -69.31 8.10 -14.30
N PRO A 16 -69.21 8.40 -15.60
CA PRO A 16 -69.04 7.28 -16.52
C PRO A 16 -67.92 7.48 -17.55
N GLU A 17 -67.22 6.37 -17.76
CA GLU A 17 -66.40 6.04 -18.92
C GLU A 17 -67.18 6.13 -20.23
N THR A 18 -66.48 6.41 -21.33
CA THR A 18 -66.71 5.65 -22.57
C THR A 18 -65.40 5.56 -23.36
N THR A 19 -64.90 4.34 -23.50
CA THR A 19 -63.83 3.93 -24.44
C THR A 19 -64.47 3.02 -25.52
N PRO A 20 -63.73 2.45 -26.49
CA PRO A 20 -63.61 2.80 -27.91
C PRO A 20 -64.27 1.76 -28.85
N PRO A 21 -63.97 1.76 -30.16
CA PRO A 21 -63.56 0.51 -30.84
C PRO A 21 -62.50 0.74 -31.96
N ASN A 22 -61.74 -0.21 -32.54
CA ASN A 22 -61.48 -1.64 -32.34
C ASN A 22 -60.33 -2.10 -33.30
N THR A 23 -59.47 -3.00 -32.80
CA THR A 23 -58.87 -4.22 -33.42
C THR A 23 -58.26 -4.24 -34.85
N GLY A 24 -56.93 -4.45 -34.94
CA GLY A 24 -56.24 -5.76 -34.89
C GLY A 24 -56.09 -6.58 -36.19
N THR A 25 -54.88 -7.10 -36.45
CA THR A 25 -54.58 -8.38 -37.16
C THR A 25 -53.14 -8.83 -36.84
N GLU A 26 -52.97 -10.15 -36.74
CA GLU A 26 -51.92 -10.96 -36.12
C GLU A 26 -51.07 -11.74 -37.16
N ALA A 27 -49.79 -12.02 -36.88
CA ALA A 27 -49.05 -13.28 -37.22
C ALA A 27 -47.57 -13.25 -36.74
N THR A 28 -47.06 -14.41 -36.31
CA THR A 28 -45.77 -14.77 -35.65
C THR A 28 -45.02 -15.83 -36.54
N PRO A 29 -43.78 -16.37 -36.31
CA PRO A 29 -42.58 -16.05 -35.46
C PRO A 29 -41.20 -16.01 -36.21
N GLU A 30 -40.14 -15.45 -35.60
CA GLU A 30 -38.77 -15.96 -35.79
C GLU A 30 -37.87 -15.69 -34.55
N SER A 31 -36.96 -16.62 -34.31
CA SER A 31 -36.09 -16.85 -33.13
C SER A 31 -35.32 -15.63 -32.60
N ALA A 32 -35.35 -15.40 -31.28
CA ALA A 32 -34.54 -14.39 -30.58
C ALA A 32 -33.58 -15.04 -29.57
N GLU A 33 -32.28 -15.04 -29.90
CA GLU A 33 -31.20 -15.14 -28.92
C GLU A 33 -31.19 -13.88 -28.02
N PRO A 34 -30.80 -13.98 -26.73
CA PRO A 34 -30.78 -12.81 -25.86
C PRO A 34 -29.65 -11.85 -26.30
N PRO A 35 -29.93 -10.54 -26.50
CA PRO A 35 -28.90 -9.58 -26.85
C PRO A 35 -28.02 -9.30 -25.64
N LYS A 36 -26.70 -9.40 -25.83
CA LYS A 36 -25.68 -8.98 -24.85
C LYS A 36 -25.85 -7.49 -24.59
N GLU A 37 -26.22 -7.12 -23.36
CA GLU A 37 -26.32 -5.72 -22.97
C GLU A 37 -24.99 -4.99 -23.18
N PRO A 38 -25.00 -3.78 -23.78
CA PRO A 38 -23.80 -2.99 -23.96
C PRO A 38 -23.27 -2.58 -22.58
N ARG A 39 -22.02 -2.96 -22.28
CA ARG A 39 -21.32 -2.55 -21.06
C ARG A 39 -21.31 -1.02 -21.00
N GLU A 40 -21.89 -0.47 -19.94
CA GLU A 40 -21.92 0.98 -19.71
C GLU A 40 -20.52 1.60 -19.92
N PRO A 41 -20.43 2.69 -20.68
CA PRO A 41 -19.17 3.37 -20.92
C PRO A 41 -18.47 3.77 -19.61
N TRP A 42 -17.15 3.64 -19.55
CA TRP A 42 -16.36 3.89 -18.34
C TRP A 42 -16.57 5.29 -17.72
N PHE A 43 -16.95 6.28 -18.52
CA PHE A 43 -17.29 7.62 -18.07
C PHE A 43 -18.63 7.69 -17.33
N GLN A 44 -19.64 6.89 -17.70
CA GLN A 44 -20.92 6.81 -16.98
C GLN A 44 -20.70 6.32 -15.54
N LYS A 45 -19.84 5.31 -15.35
CA LYS A 45 -19.47 4.79 -14.02
C LYS A 45 -18.79 5.86 -13.17
N ARG A 46 -17.88 6.63 -13.77
CA ARG A 46 -17.20 7.74 -13.08
C ARG A 46 -18.16 8.88 -12.72
N ILE A 47 -19.13 9.20 -13.58
CA ILE A 47 -20.17 10.19 -13.30
C ILE A 47 -21.09 9.72 -12.17
N ASN A 48 -21.49 8.45 -12.18
CA ASN A 48 -22.31 7.87 -11.12
C ASN A 48 -21.56 7.84 -9.78
N GLU A 49 -20.28 7.49 -9.78
CA GLU A 49 -19.42 7.51 -8.60
C GLU A 49 -19.21 8.93 -8.05
N LEU A 50 -18.95 9.91 -8.92
CA LEU A 50 -18.84 11.31 -8.52
C LEU A 50 -20.15 11.82 -7.93
N THR A 51 -21.29 11.48 -8.55
CA THR A 51 -22.62 11.85 -8.06
C THR A 51 -22.92 11.20 -6.70
N ALA A 52 -22.53 9.94 -6.52
CA ALA A 52 -22.65 9.25 -5.23
C ALA A 52 -21.81 9.94 -4.15
N LYS A 53 -20.55 10.29 -4.45
CA LYS A 53 -19.67 11.04 -3.54
C LYS A 53 -20.24 12.40 -3.16
N TYR A 54 -20.72 13.18 -4.13
CA TYR A 54 -21.36 14.47 -3.84
C TYR A 54 -22.59 14.31 -2.96
N ARG A 55 -23.46 13.32 -3.22
CA ARG A 55 -24.64 13.07 -2.38
C ARG A 55 -24.28 12.58 -0.98
N ASP A 56 -23.23 11.77 -0.84
CA ASP A 56 -22.70 11.35 0.47
C ASP A 56 -22.18 12.56 1.24
N GLU A 57 -21.47 13.46 0.58
CA GLU A 57 -20.90 14.67 1.17
C GLU A 57 -21.99 15.69 1.53
N GLU A 58 -22.99 15.85 0.69
CA GLU A 58 -24.20 16.65 0.95
C GLU A 58 -24.98 16.09 2.13
N ARG A 59 -25.20 14.77 2.19
CA ARG A 59 -25.82 14.11 3.34
C ARG A 59 -25.02 14.30 4.62
N LYS A 60 -23.69 14.22 4.54
CA LYS A 60 -22.81 14.49 5.70
C LYS A 60 -22.94 15.94 6.15
N ARG A 61 -22.92 16.90 5.22
CA ARG A 61 -23.13 18.33 5.51
C ARG A 61 -24.49 18.59 6.14
N GLN A 62 -25.55 18.05 5.55
CA GLN A 62 -26.91 18.21 6.07
C GLN A 62 -27.07 17.55 7.43
N ALA A 63 -26.47 16.38 7.67
CA ALA A 63 -26.47 15.76 8.98
C ALA A 63 -25.72 16.60 10.02
N LEU A 64 -24.56 17.16 9.66
CA LEU A 64 -23.80 18.05 10.53
C LEU A 64 -24.58 19.33 10.86
N GLU A 65 -25.22 19.92 9.84
CA GLU A 65 -26.04 21.11 9.95
C GLU A 65 -27.29 20.86 10.80
N ALA A 66 -27.95 19.70 10.63
CA ALA A 66 -29.06 19.28 11.46
C ALA A 66 -28.65 19.06 12.92
N ILE A 67 -27.43 18.55 13.18
CA ILE A 67 -26.87 18.43 14.54
C ILE A 67 -26.59 19.82 15.13
N LEU A 68 -26.10 20.77 14.34
CA LEU A 68 -25.82 22.16 14.76
C LEU A 68 -27.08 23.00 14.96
N GLN A 69 -28.13 22.77 14.16
CA GLN A 69 -29.42 23.47 14.26
C GLN A 69 -30.40 22.80 15.20
N ALA A 70 -30.15 21.56 15.64
CA ALA A 70 -30.95 20.92 16.66
C ALA A 70 -30.98 21.82 17.90
N PRO A 71 -32.17 22.16 18.43
CA PRO A 71 -32.26 22.97 19.64
C PRO A 71 -31.49 22.26 20.76
N GLU A 72 -30.69 23.02 21.52
CA GLU A 72 -29.85 22.62 22.67
C GLU A 72 -30.56 21.75 23.75
N GLY A 73 -31.87 21.50 23.61
CA GLY A 73 -32.71 20.69 24.49
C GLY A 73 -32.80 19.20 24.19
N THR A 74 -32.35 18.72 23.03
CA THR A 74 -32.11 17.27 22.79
C THR A 74 -30.64 16.93 23.02
N LYS A 75 -30.14 17.26 24.21
CA LYS A 75 -28.99 16.53 24.74
C LYS A 75 -29.48 15.11 24.97
N THR A 76 -29.11 14.19 24.08
CA THR A 76 -28.94 12.81 24.52
C THR A 76 -28.01 12.89 25.71
N GLU A 77 -28.58 12.74 26.91
CA GLU A 77 -27.87 12.77 28.17
C GLU A 77 -26.99 11.53 28.20
N THR A 78 -25.85 11.60 27.50
CA THR A 78 -24.75 10.67 27.71
C THR A 78 -24.44 10.77 29.20
N PRO A 79 -24.57 9.67 29.96
CA PRO A 79 -24.19 9.67 31.35
C PRO A 79 -22.79 10.27 31.48
N PRO A 80 -22.52 11.11 32.49
CA PRO A 80 -21.18 11.62 32.71
C PRO A 80 -20.21 10.44 32.71
N PRO A 81 -19.10 10.52 31.95
CA PRO A 81 -18.15 9.42 31.88
C PRO A 81 -17.70 9.05 33.30
N ASP A 82 -17.81 7.76 33.61
CA ASP A 82 -17.42 7.21 34.90
C ASP A 82 -15.96 7.56 35.18
N LEU A 83 -15.69 8.17 36.34
CA LEU A 83 -14.36 8.65 36.70
C LEU A 83 -13.35 7.50 36.67
N ASP A 84 -13.76 6.31 37.11
CA ASP A 84 -12.92 5.12 37.08
C ASP A 84 -12.60 4.70 35.64
N GLN A 85 -13.56 4.82 34.72
CA GLN A 85 -13.31 4.56 33.29
C GLN A 85 -12.33 5.56 32.68
N LEU A 86 -12.43 6.85 33.02
CA LEU A 86 -11.49 7.87 32.55
C LEU A 86 -10.07 7.63 33.09
N VAL A 87 -9.95 7.30 34.37
CA VAL A 87 -8.66 6.97 35.00
C VAL A 87 -8.05 5.74 34.32
N ASN A 88 -8.82 4.68 34.13
CA ASN A 88 -8.37 3.46 33.47
C ASN A 88 -7.97 3.69 32.01
N ALA A 89 -8.77 4.46 31.25
CA ALA A 89 -8.46 4.82 29.87
C ALA A 89 -7.16 5.65 29.78
N ARG A 90 -6.97 6.60 30.70
CA ARG A 90 -5.75 7.40 30.76
C ARG A 90 -4.54 6.57 31.14
N ALA A 91 -4.67 5.68 32.12
CA ALA A 91 -3.62 4.75 32.52
C ALA A 91 -3.21 3.85 31.34
N ALA A 92 -4.18 3.29 30.61
CA ALA A 92 -3.93 2.48 29.42
C ALA A 92 -3.22 3.27 28.31
N GLN A 93 -3.62 4.53 28.07
CA GLN A 93 -2.97 5.41 27.10
C GLN A 93 -1.51 5.69 27.47
N ILE A 94 -1.23 5.98 28.74
CA ILE A 94 0.13 6.23 29.23
C ILE A 94 0.99 4.97 29.06
N ALA A 95 0.46 3.80 29.46
CA ALA A 95 1.15 2.53 29.33
C ALA A 95 1.47 2.21 27.85
N ALA A 96 0.51 2.44 26.94
CA ALA A 96 0.72 2.26 25.50
C ALA A 96 1.81 3.19 24.95
N GLN A 97 1.81 4.47 25.36
CA GLN A 97 2.83 5.43 24.95
C GLN A 97 4.22 5.03 25.46
N GLN A 98 4.32 4.58 26.71
CA GLN A 98 5.58 4.10 27.30
C GLN A 98 6.11 2.88 26.55
N ALA A 99 5.24 1.89 26.30
CA ALA A 99 5.61 0.69 25.55
C ALA A 99 6.11 1.02 24.13
N LEU A 100 5.45 1.95 23.45
CA LEU A 100 5.88 2.40 22.12
C LEU A 100 7.24 3.12 22.18
N ASN A 101 7.44 4.01 23.15
CA ASN A 101 8.70 4.73 23.31
C ASN A 101 9.86 3.75 23.58
N GLU A 102 9.66 2.76 24.44
CA GLU A 102 10.67 1.73 24.68
C GLU A 102 10.94 0.88 23.44
N ALA A 103 9.91 0.52 22.68
CA ALA A 103 10.08 -0.24 21.44
C ALA A 103 10.81 0.56 20.36
N ALA A 104 10.53 1.86 20.26
CA ALA A 104 11.24 2.79 19.39
C ALA A 104 12.72 2.90 19.78
N GLU A 105 13.00 3.07 21.08
CA GLU A 105 14.38 3.14 21.59
C GLU A 105 15.15 1.84 21.30
N ARG A 106 14.53 0.67 21.55
CA ARG A 106 15.15 -0.63 21.21
C ARG A 106 15.46 -0.74 19.72
N THR A 107 14.55 -0.30 18.87
CA THR A 107 14.73 -0.31 17.41
C THR A 107 15.85 0.64 16.98
N TYR A 108 15.91 1.83 17.58
CA TYR A 108 16.96 2.82 17.33
C TYR A 108 18.34 2.30 17.73
N GLN A 109 18.48 1.74 18.92
CA GLN A 109 19.75 1.17 19.41
C GLN A 109 20.19 -0.04 18.56
N ALA A 110 19.26 -0.90 18.16
CA ALA A 110 19.55 -1.99 17.24
C ALA A 110 20.05 -1.49 15.88
N GLY A 111 19.47 -0.40 15.37
CA GLY A 111 19.90 0.27 14.14
C GLY A 111 21.31 0.82 14.25
N LYS A 112 21.60 1.59 15.31
CA LYS A 112 22.95 2.11 15.59
C LYS A 112 24.00 1.04 15.76
N GLY A 113 23.66 -0.08 16.39
CA GLY A 113 24.58 -1.20 16.58
C GLY A 113 24.94 -1.92 15.28
N LYS A 114 24.05 -1.90 14.28
CA LYS A 114 24.24 -2.59 12.98
C LYS A 114 24.76 -1.68 11.87
N HIS A 115 24.30 -0.42 11.84
CA HIS A 115 24.54 0.52 10.74
C HIS A 115 25.24 1.77 11.28
N ALA A 116 26.48 2.01 10.86
CA ALA A 116 27.30 3.12 11.35
C ALA A 116 26.72 4.50 10.97
N ASP A 117 25.98 4.57 9.86
CA ASP A 117 25.34 5.76 9.32
C ASP A 117 23.82 5.78 9.58
N PHE A 118 23.36 5.04 10.60
CA PHE A 118 21.95 4.98 10.98
C PHE A 118 21.36 6.36 11.29
N ASP A 119 22.11 7.24 11.95
CA ASP A 119 21.66 8.60 12.27
C ASP A 119 21.39 9.42 11.00
N ALA A 120 22.15 9.20 9.92
CA ALA A 120 21.90 9.86 8.64
C ALA A 120 20.61 9.34 7.98
N ALA A 121 20.31 8.03 8.12
CA ALA A 121 19.05 7.45 7.66
C ALA A 121 17.84 8.01 8.44
N VAL A 122 17.98 8.20 9.76
CA VAL A 122 16.96 8.87 10.60
C VAL A 122 16.73 10.31 10.15
N GLN A 123 17.79 11.08 9.93
CA GLN A 123 17.68 12.45 9.43
C GLN A 123 17.01 12.51 8.06
N GLY A 124 17.35 11.60 7.15
CA GLY A 124 16.70 11.51 5.83
C GLY A 124 15.20 11.27 5.94
N LEU A 125 14.76 10.35 6.80
CA LEU A 125 13.33 10.09 7.03
C LEU A 125 12.59 11.32 7.57
N SER A 126 13.21 12.06 8.50
CA SER A 126 12.64 13.28 9.05
C SER A 126 12.46 14.40 8.02
N GLN A 127 13.15 14.35 6.87
CA GLN A 127 12.95 15.31 5.77
C GLN A 127 11.75 14.96 4.90
N VAL A 128 11.37 13.68 4.83
CA VAL A 128 10.26 13.20 3.99
C VAL A 128 8.92 13.45 4.66
N ALA A 129 8.83 13.20 5.97
CA ALA A 129 7.62 13.45 6.72
C ALA A 129 7.91 13.80 8.17
N ASP A 130 6.98 14.53 8.78
CA ASP A 130 6.94 14.68 10.22
C ASP A 130 6.47 13.37 10.86
N LEU A 131 7.42 12.55 11.31
CA LEU A 131 7.15 11.28 11.97
C LEU A 131 6.36 11.43 13.28
N SER A 132 6.32 12.63 13.88
CA SER A 132 5.44 12.89 15.03
C SER A 132 3.96 12.79 14.68
N GLN A 133 3.61 13.02 13.41
CA GLN A 133 2.26 12.88 12.87
C GLN A 133 1.98 11.49 12.31
N ALA A 134 2.94 10.56 12.36
CA ALA A 134 2.81 9.21 11.83
C ALA A 134 2.97 8.13 12.94
N PRO A 135 2.14 8.13 14.00
CA PRO A 135 2.27 7.17 15.09
C PRO A 135 2.11 5.72 14.63
N HIS A 136 1.26 5.48 13.63
CA HIS A 136 1.03 4.15 13.06
C HIS A 136 2.26 3.59 12.33
N PHE A 137 3.07 4.45 11.70
CA PHE A 137 4.32 4.03 11.07
C PHE A 137 5.30 3.49 12.11
N LEU A 138 5.48 4.26 13.20
CA LEU A 138 6.39 3.88 14.28
C LEU A 138 5.90 2.62 15.01
N GLU A 139 4.59 2.51 15.23
CA GLU A 139 3.99 1.30 15.82
C GLU A 139 4.20 0.07 14.92
N ALA A 140 4.01 0.19 13.61
CA ALA A 140 4.21 -0.92 12.69
C ALA A 140 5.68 -1.34 12.60
N ILE A 141 6.60 -0.37 12.47
CA ILE A 141 8.02 -0.69 12.28
C ILE A 141 8.67 -1.31 13.52
N THR A 142 8.25 -0.89 14.72
CA THR A 142 8.76 -1.43 15.99
C THR A 142 8.23 -2.83 16.29
N LYS A 143 7.15 -3.26 15.62
CA LYS A 143 6.61 -4.63 15.71
C LYS A 143 7.27 -5.62 14.75
N LEU A 144 8.09 -5.15 13.80
CA LEU A 144 8.78 -6.01 12.83
C LEU A 144 10.03 -6.66 13.44
N PRO A 145 10.36 -7.91 13.06
CA PRO A 145 11.53 -8.62 13.59
C PRO A 145 12.86 -7.95 13.21
N ASN A 146 12.90 -7.29 12.05
CA ASN A 146 14.04 -6.53 11.53
C ASN A 146 13.67 -5.04 11.33
N GLY A 147 12.85 -4.48 12.21
CA GLY A 147 12.36 -3.10 12.10
C GLY A 147 13.47 -2.05 11.91
N ALA A 148 14.61 -2.21 12.59
CA ALA A 148 15.76 -1.33 12.45
C ALA A 148 16.36 -1.35 11.03
N ASP A 149 16.45 -2.53 10.41
CA ASP A 149 17.00 -2.68 9.06
C ASP A 149 16.03 -2.13 8.00
N VAL A 150 14.73 -2.31 8.21
CA VAL A 150 13.67 -1.71 7.37
C VAL A 150 13.69 -0.18 7.49
N TYR A 151 13.81 0.34 8.71
CA TYR A 151 13.90 1.79 8.95
C TYR A 151 15.13 2.37 8.26
N TYR A 152 16.28 1.71 8.39
CA TYR A 152 17.52 2.10 7.72
C TYR A 152 17.36 2.12 6.19
N HIS A 153 16.77 1.07 5.61
CA HIS A 153 16.50 1.00 4.17
C HIS A 153 15.64 2.19 3.71
N LEU A 154 14.53 2.47 4.39
CA LEU A 154 13.69 3.62 4.05
C LEU A 154 14.45 4.96 4.16
N GLY A 155 15.37 5.10 5.11
CA GLY A 155 16.22 6.30 5.24
C GLY A 155 17.24 6.48 4.13
N LYS A 156 17.58 5.39 3.42
CA LYS A 156 18.40 5.43 2.20
C LYS A 156 17.58 5.57 0.92
N HIS A 157 16.30 5.24 0.98
CA HIS A 157 15.36 5.23 -0.13
C HIS A 157 14.16 6.12 0.18
N LEU A 158 14.38 7.44 0.10
CA LEU A 158 13.39 8.44 0.52
C LEU A 158 12.11 8.42 -0.33
N ASP A 159 12.20 8.04 -1.61
CA ASP A 159 11.01 7.85 -2.46
C ASP A 159 10.12 6.71 -1.96
N ASP A 160 10.73 5.59 -1.54
CA ASP A 160 10.01 4.46 -0.94
C ASP A 160 9.41 4.87 0.41
N ALA A 161 10.15 5.65 1.21
CA ALA A 161 9.64 6.20 2.46
C ALA A 161 8.42 7.11 2.24
N ALA A 162 8.49 8.01 1.26
CA ALA A 162 7.38 8.89 0.90
C ALA A 162 6.17 8.08 0.44
N HIS A 163 6.38 7.05 -0.36
CA HIS A 163 5.32 6.15 -0.78
C HIS A 163 4.65 5.46 0.42
N VAL A 164 5.42 4.80 1.27
CA VAL A 164 4.91 4.07 2.45
C VAL A 164 4.14 5.00 3.38
N LEU A 165 4.67 6.20 3.64
CA LEU A 165 4.05 7.18 4.54
C LEU A 165 2.78 7.83 3.95
N SER A 166 2.60 7.79 2.63
CA SER A 166 1.37 8.26 1.97
C SER A 166 0.21 7.26 2.04
N LEU A 167 0.47 6.02 2.43
CA LEU A 167 -0.54 4.95 2.49
C LEU A 167 -1.44 5.07 3.72
N SER A 168 -2.62 4.47 3.63
CA SER A 168 -3.47 4.27 4.81
C SER A 168 -2.79 3.33 5.83
N PRO A 169 -3.09 3.43 7.13
CA PRO A 169 -2.35 2.69 8.17
C PRO A 169 -2.25 1.18 7.96
N VAL A 170 -3.32 0.54 7.46
CA VAL A 170 -3.32 -0.90 7.17
C VAL A 170 -2.42 -1.23 5.97
N ASN A 171 -2.52 -0.45 4.90
CA ASN A 171 -1.70 -0.65 3.70
C ASN A 171 -0.22 -0.38 3.99
N MET A 172 0.06 0.63 4.81
CA MET A 172 1.40 0.95 5.32
C MET A 172 2.01 -0.24 6.07
N ALA A 173 1.27 -0.84 7.01
CA ALA A 173 1.76 -2.01 7.75
C ALA A 173 2.02 -3.22 6.82
N LEU A 174 1.18 -3.42 5.80
CA LEU A 174 1.38 -4.48 4.80
C LEU A 174 2.63 -4.22 3.94
N GLU A 175 2.84 -2.99 3.47
CA GLU A 175 4.06 -2.64 2.72
C GLU A 175 5.32 -2.77 3.59
N LEU A 176 5.27 -2.32 4.84
CA LEU A 176 6.38 -2.50 5.78
C LEU A 176 6.70 -3.98 6.03
N ALA A 177 5.68 -4.85 6.11
CA ALA A 177 5.88 -6.29 6.23
C ALA A 177 6.49 -6.91 4.95
N ARG A 178 6.09 -6.44 3.76
CA ARG A 178 6.71 -6.85 2.48
C ARG A 178 8.17 -6.42 2.42
N LEU A 179 8.45 -5.18 2.80
CA LEU A 179 9.79 -4.63 2.83
C LEU A 179 10.68 -5.36 3.86
N SER A 180 10.14 -5.68 5.03
CA SER A 180 10.77 -6.52 6.05
C SER A 180 11.24 -7.86 5.49
N ALA A 181 10.38 -8.55 4.74
CA ALA A 181 10.74 -9.81 4.09
C ALA A 181 11.81 -9.64 2.99
N SER A 182 11.76 -8.53 2.24
CA SER A 182 12.75 -8.21 1.20
C SER A 182 14.14 -7.93 1.78
N VAL A 183 14.20 -7.05 2.79
CA VAL A 183 15.45 -6.67 3.48
C VAL A 183 16.07 -7.85 4.24
N ALA A 184 15.25 -8.77 4.75
CA ALA A 184 15.75 -9.98 5.40
C ALA A 184 16.36 -11.00 4.43
N LYS A 185 16.11 -10.88 3.11
CA LYS A 185 16.60 -11.84 2.12
C LYS A 185 18.06 -11.51 1.76
N PRO A 186 19.03 -12.42 2.00
CA PRO A 186 20.40 -12.19 1.57
C PRO A 186 20.45 -12.07 0.04
N ALA A 187 21.20 -11.09 -0.46
CA ALA A 187 21.39 -10.89 -1.89
C ALA A 187 21.88 -12.21 -2.52
N SER A 188 21.14 -12.73 -3.49
CA SER A 188 21.56 -13.94 -4.19
C SER A 188 22.82 -13.63 -4.97
N VAL A 189 23.96 -14.17 -4.53
CA VAL A 189 25.19 -14.16 -5.32
C VAL A 189 24.89 -14.75 -6.69
N SER A 190 25.18 -13.96 -7.72
CA SER A 190 25.00 -14.32 -9.12
C SER A 190 25.65 -15.67 -9.40
N LYS A 191 24.84 -16.64 -9.86
CA LYS A 191 25.36 -17.86 -10.51
C LYS A 191 25.78 -17.53 -11.95
N ALA A 192 26.54 -16.45 -12.12
CA ALA A 192 27.15 -16.16 -13.41
C ALA A 192 28.03 -17.36 -13.78
N PRO A 193 27.89 -17.92 -15.00
CA PRO A 193 28.82 -18.91 -15.50
C PRO A 193 30.24 -18.34 -15.41
N PRO A 194 31.25 -19.18 -15.10
CA PRO A 194 32.63 -18.72 -15.09
C PRO A 194 32.97 -18.08 -16.44
N PRO A 195 33.86 -17.06 -16.47
CA PRO A 195 34.37 -16.49 -17.71
C PRO A 195 34.83 -17.61 -18.64
N ILE A 196 34.46 -17.54 -19.92
CA ILE A 196 35.00 -18.45 -20.93
C ILE A 196 36.53 -18.39 -20.86
N THR A 197 37.20 -19.54 -20.78
CA THR A 197 38.67 -19.58 -20.87
C THR A 197 39.06 -19.04 -22.25
N PRO A 198 40.01 -18.08 -22.34
CA PRO A 198 40.49 -17.65 -23.64
C PRO A 198 41.04 -18.85 -24.38
N VAL A 199 40.69 -18.98 -25.66
CA VAL A 199 41.30 -19.97 -26.55
C VAL A 199 42.80 -19.69 -26.51
N SER A 200 43.58 -20.60 -25.94
CA SER A 200 45.02 -20.55 -26.08
C SER A 200 45.30 -20.77 -27.56
N GLY A 201 45.75 -19.71 -28.22
CA GLY A 201 46.35 -19.84 -29.54
C GLY A 201 47.44 -20.88 -29.45
N SER A 202 47.26 -21.99 -30.15
CA SER A 202 48.28 -23.00 -30.31
C SER A 202 49.43 -22.38 -31.11
N ALA A 203 50.43 -21.83 -30.41
CA ALA A 203 51.74 -21.58 -30.98
C ALA A 203 52.42 -22.94 -31.09
N GLY A 204 52.22 -23.58 -32.24
CA GLY A 204 52.96 -24.77 -32.62
C GLY A 204 54.43 -24.43 -32.84
N GLY A 205 55.30 -25.21 -32.19
CA GLY A 205 56.62 -25.55 -32.72
C GLY A 205 57.78 -24.66 -32.29
N GLY A 206 58.61 -25.21 -31.39
CA GLY A 206 59.98 -24.73 -31.17
C GLY A 206 60.37 -24.83 -29.70
N SER A 207 61.10 -25.89 -29.34
CA SER A 207 61.86 -25.91 -28.08
C SER A 207 62.98 -24.89 -28.22
N GLU A 208 62.63 -23.63 -28.04
CA GLU A 208 63.55 -22.51 -28.06
C GLU A 208 64.25 -22.46 -26.71
N LEU A 209 65.55 -22.26 -26.78
CA LEU A 209 66.48 -22.15 -25.66
C LEU A 209 65.89 -21.25 -24.57
N SER A 210 65.40 -21.85 -23.49
CA SER A 210 64.91 -21.11 -22.33
C SER A 210 66.07 -20.76 -21.40
N ASP A 211 66.07 -19.54 -20.87
CA ASP A 211 67.05 -19.03 -19.92
C ASP A 211 66.93 -19.67 -18.53
N ASP A 212 65.85 -20.41 -18.28
CA ASP A 212 65.62 -21.16 -17.04
C ASP A 212 66.30 -22.54 -17.02
N LEU A 213 66.99 -22.92 -18.10
CA LEU A 213 67.70 -24.20 -18.18
C LEU A 213 69.05 -24.13 -17.46
N PRO A 214 69.43 -25.16 -16.66
CA PRO A 214 70.78 -25.30 -16.16
C PRO A 214 71.78 -25.21 -17.31
N ILE A 215 72.88 -24.48 -17.11
CA ILE A 215 73.84 -24.13 -18.18
C ILE A 215 74.33 -25.35 -18.99
N GLY A 216 74.51 -26.50 -18.33
CA GLY A 216 74.92 -27.73 -19.00
C GLY A 216 73.88 -28.33 -19.95
N GLU A 217 72.59 -28.19 -19.63
CA GLU A 217 71.48 -28.60 -20.50
C GLU A 217 71.30 -27.62 -21.67
N TRP A 218 71.49 -26.33 -21.41
CA TRP A 218 71.43 -25.30 -22.44
C TRP A 218 72.53 -25.47 -23.49
N ILE A 219 73.78 -25.74 -23.07
CA ILE A 219 74.92 -25.94 -23.99
C ILE A 219 74.65 -27.14 -24.90
N LYS A 220 74.20 -28.28 -24.35
CA LYS A 220 73.88 -29.48 -25.15
C LYS A 220 72.81 -29.21 -26.21
N ARG A 221 71.75 -28.48 -25.85
CA ARG A 221 70.67 -28.12 -26.79
C ARG A 221 71.16 -27.17 -27.88
N ARG A 222 72.02 -26.23 -27.52
CA ARG A 222 72.64 -25.29 -28.48
C ARG A 222 73.60 -25.99 -29.43
N GLU A 223 74.41 -26.92 -28.96
CA GLU A 223 75.28 -27.76 -29.81
C GLU A 223 74.47 -28.62 -30.78
N ALA A 224 73.37 -29.22 -30.29
CA ALA A 224 72.45 -29.99 -31.14
C ALA A 224 71.80 -29.12 -32.23
N GLN A 225 71.49 -27.86 -31.92
CA GLN A 225 70.94 -26.89 -32.89
C GLN A 225 71.98 -26.43 -33.93
N LEU A 226 73.25 -26.30 -33.54
CA LEU A 226 74.34 -25.96 -34.46
C LEU A 226 74.67 -27.13 -35.42
N LYS A 227 74.53 -28.37 -34.94
CA LYS A 227 74.80 -29.57 -35.74
C LYS A 227 73.66 -29.93 -36.70
N SER A 228 72.45 -29.39 -36.47
CA SER A 228 71.29 -29.54 -37.35
C SER A 228 71.13 -28.41 -38.38
N ARG A 229 72.09 -27.49 -38.47
CA ARG A 229 72.25 -26.49 -39.53
C ARG A 229 73.34 -26.90 -40.52
#